data_AF-S2EV64-F1
#
_entry.id   AF-S2EV64-F1
#
_cell.length_a   1.000
_cell.length_b   1.000
_cell.length_c   1.000
_cell.angle_alpha   90.00
_cell.angle_beta   90.00
_cell.angle_gamma   90.00
#
_symmetry.space_group_name_H-M   'P 1'
#
loop_
_entity.id
_entity.type
_entity.pdbx_description
1 polymer ?
#
loop_
_entity_poly.entity_id
_entity_poly.type
_entity_poly.pdbx_seq_one_letter_code
_entity_poly.pdbx_strand_id
1 'polypeptide(L)'
;MTNKIKNYDLDNPNILDEMVNGYRARIIGEDNNIKLLCLACISKDLPRRNRLSAIITSQSSAGKSNLVNTVLMPFQDDVIDFTDYTPAFLNRQEMIMNGKILKMEQIERTNDKKQVSIANLKFLLTEGVLKIGVVEKDDRGKNFPKTLQVTGIPVFISTSTNYNIDPETINRTLLMQVDESELQTKNIISHIFNSYGQLAVNNNWTTELSELKKLAKTFKQHAKQIRDIVIPFGLKLESKIPITDITIRRDLPKILNLTCVVAFMHVTNRMCIRNKKGEEFVVDSFGKTEKLYTYTIIAEPADFQEAIQIAGSAITQTINKINKSSMDIYEKFIALYRQKMSDNSISVQNTTLDDSKTNDDGITIKELTKVTHLSQNRTRELINQLLSNGFISREKTKSKEFEYFPTGKKFESIQFDKIEFTSDELETWLKMEIGDNDELEIVYPKNRDFVLSD
;
A
#
# COMPACT_ATOMS: atom_id res chain seq x y z
N MET A 1 9.43 -23.99 29.55
CA MET A 1 8.35 -24.22 28.57
C MET A 1 9.00 -24.65 27.28
N THR A 2 8.64 -25.82 26.78
CA THR A 2 9.16 -26.41 25.54
C THR A 2 8.95 -25.44 24.38
N ASN A 3 10.04 -24.89 23.84
CA ASN A 3 10.05 -24.17 22.57
C ASN A 3 9.64 -25.15 21.47
N LYS A 4 8.33 -25.32 21.26
CA LYS A 4 7.83 -25.88 20.01
C LYS A 4 8.30 -24.92 18.93
N ILE A 5 9.17 -25.41 18.06
CA ILE A 5 9.55 -24.73 16.82
C ILE A 5 8.23 -24.47 16.09
N LYS A 6 7.81 -23.22 16.06
CA LYS A 6 6.56 -22.80 15.41
C LYS A 6 6.86 -22.75 13.92
N ASN A 7 6.47 -23.79 13.19
CA ASN A 7 6.52 -23.76 11.74
C ASN A 7 5.19 -23.20 11.23
N TYR A 8 5.25 -22.18 10.38
CA TYR A 8 4.05 -21.61 9.75
C TYR A 8 3.41 -22.66 8.84
N ASP A 9 2.16 -23.01 9.11
CA ASP A 9 1.39 -23.94 8.29
C ASP A 9 0.72 -23.18 7.14
N LEU A 10 1.17 -23.43 5.91
CA LEU A 10 0.61 -22.77 4.72
C LEU A 10 -0.84 -23.20 4.42
N ASP A 11 -1.28 -24.35 4.95
CA ASP A 11 -2.68 -24.79 4.82
C ASP A 11 -3.61 -24.05 5.79
N ASN A 12 -3.06 -23.33 6.77
CA ASN A 12 -3.84 -22.58 7.74
C ASN A 12 -4.60 -21.42 7.04
N PRO A 13 -5.95 -21.41 7.04
CA PRO A 13 -6.71 -20.33 6.44
C PRO A 13 -6.50 -18.97 7.13
N ASN A 14 -5.91 -18.95 8.33
CA ASN A 14 -5.57 -17.73 9.07
C ASN A 14 -4.05 -17.44 9.07
N ILE A 15 -3.32 -17.90 8.05
CA ILE A 15 -1.86 -17.72 7.94
C ILE A 15 -1.43 -16.24 8.10
N LEU A 16 -2.23 -15.30 7.60
CA LEU A 16 -1.94 -13.86 7.73
C LEU A 16 -2.06 -13.36 9.17
N ASP A 17 -3.02 -13.86 9.96
CA ASP A 17 -3.10 -13.56 11.40
C ASP A 17 -1.97 -14.24 12.18
N GLU A 18 -1.59 -15.45 11.79
CA GLU A 18 -0.47 -16.15 12.41
C GLU A 18 0.85 -15.41 12.18
N MET A 19 1.06 -14.90 10.97
CA MET A 19 2.22 -14.05 10.62
C MET A 19 2.26 -12.78 11.48
N VAL A 20 1.11 -12.11 11.66
CA VAL A 20 1.00 -10.94 12.55
C VAL A 20 1.41 -11.27 13.99
N ASN A 21 1.04 -12.46 14.49
CA ASN A 21 1.43 -12.88 15.84
C ASN A 21 2.96 -12.91 16.03
N GLY A 22 3.74 -13.21 14.98
CA GLY A 22 5.20 -13.17 15.03
C GLY A 22 5.77 -11.76 15.29
N TYR A 23 5.01 -10.71 14.95
CA TYR A 23 5.40 -9.32 15.16
C TYR A 23 4.99 -8.74 16.52
N ARG A 24 4.12 -9.44 17.28
CA ARG A 24 3.53 -8.93 18.53
C ARG A 24 4.53 -8.64 19.65
N ALA A 25 5.71 -9.25 19.59
CA ALA A 25 6.80 -8.93 20.51
C ALA A 25 7.29 -7.47 20.37
N ARG A 26 7.09 -6.83 19.20
CA ARG A 26 7.61 -5.49 18.88
C ARG A 26 6.56 -4.47 18.46
N ILE A 27 5.47 -4.92 17.85
CA ILE A 27 4.41 -4.05 17.36
C ILE A 27 3.08 -4.55 17.89
N ILE A 28 2.24 -3.65 18.40
CA ILE A 28 0.90 -3.96 18.90
C ILE A 28 -0.13 -3.04 18.26
N GLY A 29 -1.33 -3.55 18.00
CA GLY A 29 -2.47 -2.75 17.50
C GLY A 29 -2.37 -2.28 16.05
N GLU A 30 -1.42 -2.81 15.27
CA GLU A 30 -1.18 -2.45 13.86
C GLU A 30 -1.36 -3.66 12.93
N ASP A 31 -2.19 -4.63 13.32
CA ASP A 31 -2.32 -5.95 12.68
C ASP A 31 -2.57 -5.83 11.15
N ASN A 32 -3.51 -4.98 10.73
CA ASN A 32 -3.80 -4.74 9.31
C ASN A 32 -2.64 -4.07 8.56
N ASN A 33 -1.97 -3.10 9.20
CA ASN A 33 -0.82 -2.42 8.61
C ASN A 33 0.38 -3.36 8.46
N ILE A 34 0.59 -4.28 9.41
CA ILE A 34 1.57 -5.37 9.32
C ILE A 34 1.24 -6.26 8.13
N LYS A 35 0.00 -6.78 8.04
CA LYS A 35 -0.43 -7.61 6.90
C LYS A 35 -0.18 -6.92 5.57
N LEU A 36 -0.62 -5.67 5.41
CA LEU A 36 -0.50 -4.93 4.16
C LEU A 36 0.96 -4.69 3.75
N LEU A 37 1.85 -4.37 4.72
CA LEU A 37 3.28 -4.22 4.44
C LEU A 37 3.96 -5.55 4.13
N CYS A 38 3.64 -6.63 4.85
CA CYS A 38 4.14 -7.96 4.54
C CYS A 38 3.71 -8.41 3.13
N LEU A 39 2.45 -8.21 2.76
CA LEU A 39 1.93 -8.49 1.41
C LEU A 39 2.67 -7.66 0.37
N ALA A 40 2.92 -6.37 0.63
CA ALA A 40 3.74 -5.55 -0.26
C ALA A 40 5.15 -6.12 -0.43
N CYS A 41 5.84 -6.48 0.67
CA CYS A 41 7.16 -7.10 0.63
C CYS A 41 7.17 -8.41 -0.17
N ILE A 42 6.21 -9.30 0.07
CA ILE A 42 6.11 -10.60 -0.62
C ILE A 42 5.84 -10.43 -2.11
N SER A 43 5.08 -9.40 -2.49
CA SER A 43 4.77 -9.12 -3.88
C SER A 43 6.00 -8.82 -4.75
N LYS A 44 7.16 -8.48 -4.16
CA LYS A 44 8.40 -8.17 -4.90
C LYS A 44 8.85 -9.31 -5.83
N ASP A 45 8.55 -10.55 -5.44
CA ASP A 45 8.94 -11.76 -6.16
C ASP A 45 7.86 -12.22 -7.16
N LEU A 46 6.66 -11.63 -7.12
CA LEU A 46 5.55 -11.91 -8.02
C LEU A 46 5.70 -11.21 -9.39
N PRO A 47 4.87 -11.60 -10.39
CA PRO A 47 4.83 -10.93 -11.68
C PRO A 47 4.69 -9.41 -11.55
N ARG A 48 5.30 -8.68 -12.48
CA ARG A 48 5.36 -7.20 -12.49
C ARG A 48 4.02 -6.56 -12.15
N ARG A 49 2.92 -7.08 -12.71
CA ARG A 49 1.60 -6.51 -12.53
C ARG A 49 1.13 -6.55 -11.08
N ASN A 50 1.52 -7.56 -10.29
CA ASN A 50 1.05 -7.79 -8.93
C ASN A 50 1.89 -7.11 -7.85
N ARG A 51 2.96 -6.38 -8.22
CA ARG A 51 3.83 -5.71 -7.26
C ARG A 51 3.13 -4.52 -6.61
N LEU A 52 3.17 -4.48 -5.29
CA LEU A 52 2.55 -3.44 -4.48
C LEU A 52 3.63 -2.61 -3.81
N SER A 53 3.54 -1.30 -3.96
CA SER A 53 4.38 -0.33 -3.24
C SER A 53 3.53 0.41 -2.21
N ALA A 54 4.13 0.90 -1.14
CA ALA A 54 3.40 1.53 -0.04
C ALA A 54 4.11 2.80 0.48
N ILE A 55 3.32 3.81 0.83
CA ILE A 55 3.79 4.97 1.57
C ILE A 55 2.97 5.08 2.86
N ILE A 56 3.67 5.13 3.98
CA ILE A 56 3.08 5.33 5.30
C ILE A 56 3.19 6.80 5.67
N THR A 57 2.06 7.46 5.78
CA THR A 57 1.97 8.87 6.19
C THR A 57 1.36 8.99 7.57
N SER A 58 2.05 9.67 8.49
CA SER A 58 1.52 9.92 9.83
C SER A 58 2.30 11.06 10.53
N GLN A 59 1.87 11.48 11.71
CA GLN A 59 2.61 12.45 12.51
C GLN A 59 4.02 11.95 12.90
N SER A 60 4.93 12.88 13.15
CA SER A 60 6.23 12.53 13.73
C SER A 60 6.02 11.76 15.04
N SER A 61 6.92 10.83 15.34
CA SER A 61 6.87 9.96 16.53
C SER A 61 5.70 9.00 16.64
N ALA A 62 4.78 8.93 15.67
CA ALA A 62 3.67 7.97 15.69
C ALA A 62 4.08 6.50 15.39
N GLY A 63 5.37 6.19 15.34
CA GLY A 63 5.84 4.80 15.20
C GLY A 63 6.00 4.26 13.76
N LYS A 64 5.90 5.09 12.71
CA LYS A 64 6.07 4.64 11.30
C LYS A 64 7.37 3.89 11.05
N SER A 65 8.50 4.46 11.48
CA SER A 65 9.81 3.85 11.27
C SER A 65 9.93 2.55 12.04
N ASN A 66 9.35 2.44 13.24
CA ASN A 66 9.32 1.19 14.00
C ASN A 66 8.52 0.11 13.25
N LEU A 67 7.34 0.46 12.73
CA LEU A 67 6.50 -0.44 11.93
C LEU A 67 7.26 -0.94 10.70
N VAL A 68 7.76 -0.03 9.85
CA VAL A 68 8.48 -0.39 8.61
C VAL A 68 9.74 -1.19 8.92
N ASN A 69 10.58 -0.70 9.84
CA ASN A 69 11.87 -1.34 10.11
C ASN A 69 11.68 -2.75 10.69
N THR A 70 10.68 -2.97 11.52
CA THR A 70 10.40 -4.29 12.09
C THR A 70 9.80 -5.22 11.03
N VAL A 71 8.83 -4.77 10.22
CA VAL A 71 8.19 -5.59 9.18
C VAL A 71 9.17 -6.03 8.10
N LEU A 72 10.16 -5.20 7.77
CA LEU A 72 11.17 -5.51 6.74
C LEU A 72 12.29 -6.46 7.23
N MET A 73 12.42 -6.71 8.54
CA MET A 73 13.51 -7.58 9.08
C MET A 73 13.55 -8.99 8.48
N PRO A 74 12.43 -9.66 8.17
CA PRO A 74 12.45 -10.96 7.49
C PRO A 74 12.93 -10.92 6.04
N PHE A 75 12.92 -9.73 5.40
CA PHE A 75 13.23 -9.54 3.99
C PHE A 75 14.58 -8.85 3.75
N GLN A 76 15.40 -8.68 4.79
CA GLN A 76 16.56 -7.78 4.80
C GLN A 76 17.54 -8.04 3.64
N ASP A 77 17.75 -9.30 3.23
CA ASP A 77 18.63 -9.69 2.12
C ASP A 77 18.21 -9.10 0.75
N ASP A 78 16.95 -8.67 0.63
CA ASP A 78 16.39 -8.05 -0.57
C ASP A 78 16.07 -6.55 -0.40
N VAL A 79 16.35 -5.98 0.78
CA VAL A 79 16.11 -4.57 1.07
C VAL A 79 17.33 -3.72 0.69
N ILE A 80 17.06 -2.68 -0.09
CA ILE A 80 18.01 -1.60 -0.38
C ILE A 80 17.53 -0.39 0.44
N ASP A 81 18.28 -0.05 1.48
CA ASP A 81 17.89 0.95 2.48
C ASP A 81 18.60 2.29 2.25
N PHE A 82 17.82 3.37 2.13
CA PHE A 82 18.33 4.74 2.06
C PHE A 82 17.55 5.66 2.98
N THR A 83 18.26 6.59 3.64
CA THR A 83 17.64 7.76 4.24
C THR A 83 17.33 8.82 3.19
N ASP A 84 18.26 9.06 2.26
CA ASP A 84 18.06 9.87 1.06
C ASP A 84 19.05 9.43 -0.03
N TYR A 85 18.71 9.65 -1.31
CA TYR A 85 19.64 9.43 -2.43
C TYR A 85 19.45 10.48 -3.52
N THR A 86 20.50 10.83 -4.26
CA THR A 86 20.37 11.77 -5.39
C THR A 86 19.82 11.06 -6.63
N PRO A 87 19.08 11.73 -7.53
CA PRO A 87 18.64 11.10 -8.77
C PRO A 87 19.81 10.49 -9.55
N ALA A 88 20.97 11.16 -9.57
CA ALA A 88 22.18 10.65 -10.20
C ALA A 88 22.66 9.30 -9.63
N PHE A 89 22.53 9.06 -8.32
CA PHE A 89 22.86 7.78 -7.70
C PHE A 89 21.94 6.66 -8.19
N LEU A 90 20.63 6.90 -8.25
CA LEU A 90 19.68 5.91 -8.78
C LEU A 90 19.97 5.61 -10.24
N ASN A 91 20.24 6.64 -11.04
CA ASN A 91 20.50 6.52 -12.48
C ASN A 91 21.73 5.65 -12.81
N ARG A 92 22.68 5.52 -11.87
CA ARG A 92 23.93 4.77 -12.02
C ARG A 92 23.90 3.40 -11.34
N GLN A 93 22.74 2.95 -10.89
CA GLN A 93 22.61 1.60 -10.32
C GLN A 93 22.78 0.55 -11.41
N GLU A 94 23.71 -0.37 -11.19
CA GLU A 94 23.99 -1.47 -12.12
C GLU A 94 23.17 -2.73 -11.78
N MET A 95 22.53 -2.77 -10.61
CA MET A 95 21.76 -3.92 -10.17
C MET A 95 20.37 -3.99 -10.81
N ILE A 96 19.90 -5.23 -11.03
CA ILE A 96 18.52 -5.49 -11.45
C ILE A 96 17.60 -5.33 -10.23
N MET A 97 16.58 -4.48 -10.37
CA MET A 97 15.71 -4.06 -9.27
C MET A 97 14.50 -5.01 -9.06
N ASN A 98 14.34 -6.03 -9.91
CA ASN A 98 13.32 -7.07 -9.71
C ASN A 98 13.62 -7.90 -8.46
N GLY A 99 12.60 -8.22 -7.66
CA GLY A 99 12.77 -8.98 -6.42
C GLY A 99 13.40 -8.18 -5.27
N LYS A 100 13.62 -6.86 -5.45
CA LYS A 100 14.19 -5.96 -4.44
C LYS A 100 13.13 -5.04 -3.83
N ILE A 101 13.35 -4.68 -2.56
CA ILE A 101 12.55 -3.69 -1.82
C ILE A 101 13.42 -2.43 -1.70
N LEU A 102 13.00 -1.34 -2.32
CA LEU A 102 13.61 -0.04 -2.13
C LEU A 102 12.94 0.66 -0.94
N LYS A 103 13.66 0.75 0.17
CA LYS A 103 13.21 1.45 1.37
C LYS A 103 13.76 2.87 1.38
N MET A 104 12.88 3.86 1.56
CA MET A 104 13.26 5.25 1.80
C MET A 104 12.65 5.76 3.11
N GLU A 105 13.48 6.08 4.09
CA GLU A 105 12.98 6.70 5.33
C GLU A 105 12.69 8.19 5.13
N GLN A 106 11.52 8.65 5.60
CA GLN A 106 11.19 10.08 5.69
C GLN A 106 11.36 10.83 4.36
N ILE A 107 10.61 10.46 3.34
CA ILE A 107 10.59 11.23 2.09
C ILE A 107 10.03 12.63 2.33
N GLU A 108 10.94 13.61 2.26
CA GLU A 108 10.64 15.04 2.42
C GLU A 108 10.87 15.85 1.14
N ARG A 109 11.52 15.26 0.13
CA ARG A 109 11.76 15.94 -1.14
C ARG A 109 10.44 16.29 -1.81
N THR A 110 10.25 17.59 -2.04
CA THR A 110 9.04 18.10 -2.64
C THR A 110 9.28 18.65 -4.05
N ASN A 111 8.23 18.60 -4.88
CA ASN A 111 8.17 19.32 -6.15
C ASN A 111 7.94 20.83 -5.92
N ASP A 112 7.87 21.61 -6.99
CA ASP A 112 7.63 23.08 -6.93
C ASP A 112 6.32 23.46 -6.22
N LYS A 113 5.37 22.52 -6.12
CA LYS A 113 4.10 22.67 -5.42
C LYS A 113 4.16 22.23 -3.95
N LYS A 114 5.35 21.99 -3.41
CA LYS A 114 5.59 21.48 -2.03
C LYS A 114 4.93 20.12 -1.75
N GLN A 115 4.78 19.29 -2.80
CA GLN A 115 4.26 17.94 -2.67
C GLN A 115 5.40 16.93 -2.68
N VAL A 116 5.38 15.95 -1.78
CA VAL A 116 6.41 14.91 -1.70
C VAL A 116 6.45 14.11 -3.00
N SER A 117 7.63 13.94 -3.58
CA SER A 117 7.79 13.25 -4.86
C SER A 117 9.02 12.35 -4.94
N ILE A 118 8.86 11.23 -5.66
CA ILE A 118 9.92 10.24 -5.90
C ILE A 118 10.72 10.51 -7.19
N ALA A 119 10.48 11.64 -7.87
CA ALA A 119 11.20 12.07 -9.06
C ALA A 119 11.34 10.96 -10.14
N ASN A 120 12.56 10.57 -10.51
CA ASN A 120 12.83 9.59 -11.57
C ASN A 120 12.39 8.16 -11.22
N LEU A 121 12.26 7.82 -9.93
CA LEU A 121 11.85 6.49 -9.49
C LEU A 121 10.48 6.10 -10.06
N LYS A 122 9.61 7.08 -10.33
CA LYS A 122 8.28 6.85 -10.93
C LYS A 122 8.32 6.09 -12.25
N PHE A 123 9.36 6.30 -13.07
CA PHE A 123 9.52 5.59 -14.34
C PHE A 123 9.95 4.16 -14.10
N LEU A 124 10.83 3.93 -13.13
CA LEU A 124 11.23 2.58 -12.74
C LEU A 124 10.02 1.79 -12.21
N LEU A 125 9.17 2.39 -11.37
CA LEU A 125 7.98 1.73 -10.82
C LEU A 125 6.89 1.43 -11.86
N THR A 126 6.79 2.24 -12.92
CA THR A 126 5.77 2.03 -13.97
C THR A 126 6.29 1.19 -15.11
N GLU A 127 7.44 1.55 -15.68
CA GLU A 127 7.97 0.98 -16.92
C GLU A 127 8.96 -0.17 -16.68
N GLY A 128 9.54 -0.24 -15.49
CA GLY A 128 10.59 -1.20 -15.15
C GLY A 128 11.93 -0.91 -15.82
N VAL A 129 12.08 0.26 -16.44
CA VAL A 129 13.32 0.70 -17.06
C VAL A 129 13.47 2.20 -16.84
N LEU A 130 14.64 2.62 -16.36
CA LEU A 130 15.05 4.01 -16.29
C LEU A 130 16.24 4.20 -17.23
N LYS A 131 16.04 4.93 -18.33
CA LYS A 131 17.07 5.24 -19.33
C LYS A 131 17.37 6.73 -19.30
N ILE A 132 18.63 7.09 -19.08
CA ILE A 132 19.06 8.49 -18.93
C ILE A 132 20.32 8.75 -19.73
N GLY A 133 20.28 9.77 -20.57
CA GLY A 133 21.45 10.29 -21.27
C GLY A 133 22.22 11.27 -20.38
N VAL A 134 23.50 11.02 -20.18
CA VAL A 134 24.43 11.92 -19.50
C VAL A 134 25.61 12.26 -20.41
N VAL A 135 26.29 13.35 -20.11
CA VAL A 135 27.55 13.73 -20.77
C VAL A 135 28.67 13.49 -19.76
N GLU A 136 29.63 12.63 -20.12
CA GLU A 136 30.85 12.40 -19.34
C GLU A 136 32.05 12.98 -20.07
N LYS A 137 33.11 13.29 -19.33
CA LYS A 137 34.40 13.71 -19.91
C LYS A 137 35.31 12.49 -20.00
N ASP A 138 35.97 12.32 -21.13
CA ASP A 138 37.06 11.35 -21.26
C ASP A 138 38.34 11.83 -20.55
N ASP A 139 39.37 10.98 -20.52
CA ASP A 139 40.67 11.30 -19.93
C ASP A 139 41.38 12.50 -20.59
N ARG A 140 40.89 12.93 -21.77
CA ARG A 140 41.37 14.09 -22.54
C ARG A 140 40.49 15.32 -22.35
N GLY A 141 39.50 15.26 -21.46
CA GLY A 141 38.57 16.35 -21.16
C GLY A 141 37.48 16.58 -22.22
N LYS A 142 37.36 15.71 -23.23
CA LYS A 142 36.33 15.80 -24.28
C LYS A 142 35.02 15.21 -23.77
N ASN A 143 33.95 15.97 -23.95
CA ASN A 143 32.58 15.52 -23.65
C ASN A 143 32.15 14.42 -24.61
N PHE A 144 31.61 13.32 -24.10
CA PHE A 144 30.96 12.27 -24.89
C PHE A 144 29.62 11.86 -24.28
N PRO A 145 28.61 11.52 -25.11
CA PRO A 145 27.33 11.05 -24.62
C PRO A 145 27.44 9.62 -24.08
N LYS A 146 26.82 9.36 -22.92
CA LYS A 146 26.71 8.03 -22.31
C LYS A 146 25.27 7.79 -21.91
N THR A 147 24.76 6.59 -22.19
CA THR A 147 23.43 6.18 -21.74
C THR A 147 23.57 5.31 -20.50
N LEU A 148 22.91 5.72 -19.42
CA LEU A 148 22.76 4.93 -18.20
C LEU A 148 21.39 4.23 -18.24
N GLN A 149 21.35 2.98 -17.80
CA GLN A 149 20.13 2.19 -17.79
C GLN A 149 20.02 1.37 -16.51
N VAL A 150 18.90 1.54 -15.80
CA VAL A 150 18.50 0.69 -14.67
C VAL A 150 17.29 -0.12 -15.10
N THR A 151 17.22 -1.39 -14.70
CA THR A 151 16.12 -2.28 -15.07
C THR A 151 15.49 -2.96 -13.85
N GLY A 152 14.21 -3.32 -13.99
CA GLY A 152 13.41 -3.98 -12.97
C GLY A 152 12.45 -3.04 -12.24
N ILE A 153 11.46 -3.62 -11.55
CA ILE A 153 10.44 -2.91 -10.78
C ILE A 153 10.58 -3.32 -9.33
N PRO A 154 11.24 -2.51 -8.49
CA PRO A 154 11.31 -2.82 -7.07
C PRO A 154 9.94 -2.59 -6.42
N VAL A 155 9.73 -3.23 -5.28
CA VAL A 155 8.70 -2.79 -4.33
C VAL A 155 9.23 -1.57 -3.59
N PHE A 156 8.52 -0.46 -3.66
CA PHE A 156 8.91 0.77 -2.98
C PHE A 156 8.16 0.91 -1.65
N ILE A 157 8.90 1.08 -0.56
CA ILE A 157 8.32 1.29 0.78
C ILE A 157 8.92 2.56 1.36
N SER A 158 8.07 3.49 1.78
CA SER A 158 8.55 4.74 2.35
C SER A 158 7.66 5.30 3.44
N THR A 159 8.22 6.15 4.29
CA THR A 159 7.51 6.89 5.32
C THR A 159 7.54 8.38 5.01
N SER A 160 6.48 9.11 5.33
CA SER A 160 6.47 10.57 5.27
C SER A 160 5.71 11.17 6.43
N THR A 161 6.15 12.35 6.85
CA THR A 161 5.44 13.24 7.78
C THR A 161 4.54 14.22 7.03
N ASN A 162 4.77 14.41 5.72
CA ASN A 162 3.98 15.32 4.89
C ASN A 162 2.83 14.54 4.22
N TYR A 163 1.62 15.04 4.47
CA TYR A 163 0.36 14.47 4.00
C TYR A 163 0.09 14.83 2.52
N ASN A 164 0.77 15.85 2.00
CA ASN A 164 0.64 16.31 0.63
C ASN A 164 1.69 15.61 -0.26
N ILE A 165 1.33 14.43 -0.77
CA ILE A 165 2.16 13.67 -1.72
C ILE A 165 1.69 13.99 -3.15
N ASP A 166 2.63 14.03 -4.10
CA ASP A 166 2.28 14.32 -5.48
C ASP A 166 1.40 13.19 -6.07
N PRO A 167 0.43 13.53 -6.95
CA PRO A 167 -0.48 12.53 -7.50
C PRO A 167 0.20 11.41 -8.28
N GLU A 168 1.33 11.67 -8.95
CA GLU A 168 2.05 10.61 -9.68
C GLU A 168 2.64 9.58 -8.72
N THR A 169 3.16 10.01 -7.58
CA THR A 169 3.65 9.12 -6.52
C THR A 169 2.50 8.34 -5.88
N ILE A 170 1.44 9.01 -5.41
CA ILE A 170 0.28 8.32 -4.78
C ILE A 170 -0.35 7.31 -5.76
N ASN A 171 -0.41 7.63 -7.04
CA ASN A 171 -0.97 6.72 -8.05
C ASN A 171 -0.19 5.41 -8.22
N ARG A 172 1.05 5.32 -7.70
CA ARG A 172 1.90 4.13 -7.77
C ARG A 172 2.00 3.37 -6.45
N THR A 173 1.43 3.90 -5.37
CA THR A 173 1.57 3.32 -4.03
C THR A 173 0.21 3.17 -3.33
N LEU A 174 0.14 2.23 -2.41
CA LEU A 174 -0.88 2.16 -1.38
C LEU A 174 -0.59 3.25 -0.34
N LEU A 175 -1.61 4.00 0.03
CA LEU A 175 -1.51 5.06 1.04
C LEU A 175 -1.94 4.51 2.39
N MET A 176 -0.99 4.40 3.30
CA MET A 176 -1.18 3.81 4.63
C MET A 176 -1.03 4.87 5.72
N GLN A 177 -1.68 4.64 6.86
CA GLN A 177 -1.53 5.47 8.05
C GLN A 177 -1.54 4.58 9.29
N VAL A 178 -0.63 4.84 10.23
CA VAL A 178 -0.60 4.20 11.56
C VAL A 178 -1.73 4.75 12.43
N ASP A 179 -2.16 4.00 13.43
CA ASP A 179 -3.21 4.44 14.34
C ASP A 179 -2.67 5.50 15.32
N GLU A 180 -3.15 6.74 15.15
CA GLU A 180 -2.79 7.90 15.98
C GLU A 180 -3.73 8.09 17.17
N SER A 181 -4.60 7.11 17.48
CA SER A 181 -5.58 7.23 18.56
C SER A 181 -4.94 7.22 19.95
N GLU A 182 -5.60 7.87 20.90
CA GLU A 182 -5.19 7.85 22.32
C GLU A 182 -5.23 6.43 22.89
N LEU A 183 -6.22 5.63 22.49
CA LEU A 183 -6.35 4.23 22.89
C LEU A 183 -5.12 3.43 22.46
N GLN A 184 -4.70 3.59 21.20
CA GLN A 184 -3.52 2.92 20.68
C GLN A 184 -2.24 3.40 21.38
N THR A 185 -2.13 4.71 21.64
CA THR A 185 -1.01 5.27 22.39
C THR A 185 -0.90 4.67 23.79
N LYS A 186 -2.03 4.49 24.49
CA LYS A 186 -2.09 3.83 25.81
C LYS A 186 -1.63 2.37 25.74
N ASN A 187 -2.05 1.64 24.71
CA ASN A 187 -1.62 0.26 24.50
C ASN A 187 -0.09 0.20 24.30
N ILE A 188 0.47 1.06 23.43
CA ILE A 188 1.91 1.17 23.18
C ILE A 188 2.69 1.46 24.47
N ILE A 189 2.25 2.43 25.27
CA ILE A 189 2.89 2.76 26.56
C ILE A 189 2.90 1.55 27.50
N SER A 190 1.77 0.83 27.59
CA SER A 190 1.67 -0.37 28.44
C SER A 190 2.62 -1.47 27.98
N HIS A 191 2.74 -1.68 26.66
CA HIS A 191 3.69 -2.62 26.07
C HIS A 191 5.14 -2.25 26.35
N ILE A 192 5.47 -0.95 26.25
CA ILE A 192 6.81 -0.44 26.61
C ILE A 192 7.09 -0.75 28.08
N PHE A 193 6.22 -0.38 29.02
CA PHE A 193 6.44 -0.68 30.44
C PHE A 193 6.63 -2.18 30.70
N ASN A 194 5.83 -3.03 30.07
CA ASN A 194 5.98 -4.48 30.18
C ASN A 194 7.35 -4.96 29.67
N SER A 195 7.84 -4.39 28.56
CA SER A 195 9.14 -4.77 28.00
C SER A 195 10.33 -4.41 28.91
N TYR A 196 10.25 -3.30 29.66
CA TYR A 196 11.26 -2.91 30.65
C TYR A 196 11.16 -3.71 31.96
N GLY A 197 10.00 -4.30 32.25
CA GLY A 197 9.78 -5.18 33.41
C GLY A 197 10.16 -6.65 33.18
N GLN A 198 10.50 -7.04 31.95
CA GLN A 198 10.81 -8.43 31.58
C GLN A 198 12.30 -8.62 31.29
N LEU A 199 12.84 -9.78 31.66
CA LEU A 199 14.20 -10.18 31.27
C LEU A 199 14.25 -10.42 29.75
N ALA A 200 15.34 -9.99 29.10
CA ALA A 200 15.53 -10.16 27.66
C ALA A 200 15.44 -11.62 27.20
N VAL A 201 15.79 -12.60 28.06
CA VAL A 201 15.67 -14.04 27.78
C VAL A 201 14.22 -14.50 27.58
N ASN A 202 13.24 -13.75 28.11
CA ASN A 202 11.81 -14.05 27.94
C ASN A 202 11.24 -13.43 26.65
N ASN A 203 12.02 -12.62 25.93
CA ASN A 203 11.61 -12.06 24.65
C ASN A 203 11.77 -13.10 23.53
N ASN A 204 10.68 -13.51 22.93
CA ASN A 204 10.65 -14.50 21.84
C ASN A 204 10.98 -13.92 20.45
N TRP A 205 11.23 -12.61 20.33
CA TRP A 205 11.42 -11.95 19.03
C TRP A 205 12.48 -12.61 18.13
N THR A 206 13.62 -13.02 18.69
CA THR A 206 14.68 -13.67 17.89
C THR A 206 14.20 -14.98 17.26
N THR A 207 13.42 -15.75 18.01
CA THR A 207 12.81 -17.00 17.53
C THR A 207 11.74 -16.69 16.48
N GLU A 208 10.81 -15.77 16.76
CA GLU A 208 9.75 -15.39 15.80
C GLU A 208 10.34 -14.83 14.50
N LEU A 209 11.39 -14.01 14.58
CA LEU A 209 12.08 -13.46 13.41
C LEU A 209 12.71 -14.57 12.55
N SER A 210 13.28 -15.60 13.16
CA SER A 210 13.82 -16.76 12.43
C SER A 210 12.72 -17.48 11.65
N GLU A 211 11.56 -17.70 12.26
CA GLU A 211 10.42 -18.36 11.60
C GLU A 211 9.81 -17.46 10.50
N LEU A 212 9.71 -16.15 10.73
CA LEU A 212 9.26 -15.20 9.70
C LEU A 212 10.22 -15.16 8.51
N LYS A 213 11.54 -15.27 8.73
CA LYS A 213 12.54 -15.38 7.65
C LYS A 213 12.35 -16.66 6.83
N LYS A 214 12.08 -17.79 7.49
CA LYS A 214 11.77 -19.05 6.79
C LYS A 214 10.49 -18.93 5.97
N LEU A 215 9.46 -18.30 6.51
CA LEU A 215 8.21 -18.02 5.78
C LEU A 215 8.47 -17.17 4.53
N ALA A 216 9.21 -16.07 4.67
CA ALA A 216 9.59 -15.22 3.55
C ALA A 216 10.42 -15.96 2.48
N LYS A 217 11.39 -16.79 2.90
CA LYS A 217 12.17 -17.66 1.99
C LYS A 217 11.26 -18.64 1.25
N THR A 218 10.29 -19.24 1.93
CA THR A 218 9.33 -20.19 1.35
C THR A 218 8.50 -19.55 0.26
N PHE A 219 7.89 -18.39 0.55
CA PHE A 219 7.13 -17.64 -0.47
C PHE A 219 8.01 -17.16 -1.63
N LYS A 220 9.26 -16.75 -1.37
CA LYS A 220 10.21 -16.39 -2.44
C LYS A 220 10.48 -17.57 -3.37
N GLN A 221 10.55 -18.80 -2.86
CA GLN A 221 10.71 -20.00 -3.69
C GLN A 221 9.44 -20.30 -4.49
N HIS A 222 8.27 -20.28 -3.83
CA HIS A 222 6.98 -20.51 -4.51
C HIS A 222 6.76 -19.52 -5.65
N ALA A 223 7.11 -18.25 -5.46
CA ALA A 223 6.96 -17.19 -6.44
C ALA A 223 7.70 -17.47 -7.76
N LYS A 224 8.81 -18.24 -7.75
CA LYS A 224 9.55 -18.60 -8.97
C LYS A 224 8.72 -19.41 -9.97
N GLN A 225 7.76 -20.18 -9.47
CA GLN A 225 6.89 -21.02 -10.29
C GLN A 225 5.56 -20.32 -10.64
N ILE A 226 5.28 -19.15 -10.06
CA ILE A 226 4.04 -18.41 -10.34
C ILE A 226 4.26 -17.53 -11.57
N ARG A 227 3.53 -17.82 -12.64
CA ARG A 227 3.52 -17.02 -13.87
C ARG A 227 2.44 -15.97 -13.85
N ASP A 228 1.28 -16.32 -13.31
CA ASP A 228 0.19 -15.39 -13.20
C ASP A 228 -0.75 -15.66 -12.02
N ILE A 229 -1.57 -14.66 -11.68
CA ILE A 229 -2.66 -14.76 -10.71
C ILE A 229 -3.87 -14.06 -11.29
N VAL A 230 -4.97 -14.81 -11.45
CA VAL A 230 -6.17 -14.37 -12.16
C VAL A 230 -7.36 -14.26 -11.22
N ILE A 231 -8.32 -13.39 -11.56
CA ILE A 231 -9.53 -13.13 -10.79
C ILE A 231 -10.74 -13.42 -11.69
N PRO A 232 -11.24 -14.67 -11.72
CA PRO A 232 -12.33 -15.08 -12.61
C PRO A 232 -13.61 -14.28 -12.44
N PHE A 233 -13.89 -13.85 -11.21
CA PHE A 233 -15.07 -13.05 -10.86
C PHE A 233 -14.88 -11.54 -11.10
N GLY A 234 -13.79 -11.12 -11.76
CA GLY A 234 -13.45 -9.70 -11.96
C GLY A 234 -14.56 -8.88 -12.59
N LEU A 235 -15.28 -9.42 -13.58
CA LEU A 235 -16.41 -8.74 -14.23
C LEU A 235 -17.57 -8.44 -13.27
N LYS A 236 -17.76 -9.26 -12.23
CA LYS A 236 -18.79 -9.01 -11.20
C LYS A 236 -18.46 -7.81 -10.31
N LEU A 237 -17.22 -7.33 -10.33
CA LEU A 237 -16.79 -6.16 -9.56
C LEU A 237 -17.20 -4.84 -10.23
N GLU A 238 -17.50 -4.82 -11.53
CA GLU A 238 -17.78 -3.58 -12.27
C GLU A 238 -18.89 -2.74 -11.63
N SER A 239 -19.96 -3.39 -11.19
CA SER A 239 -21.10 -2.73 -10.53
C SER A 239 -20.77 -2.16 -9.14
N LYS A 240 -19.67 -2.61 -8.51
CA LYS A 240 -19.28 -2.25 -7.14
C LYS A 240 -18.19 -1.17 -7.09
N ILE A 241 -17.60 -0.83 -8.23
CA ILE A 241 -16.51 0.14 -8.34
C ILE A 241 -17.11 1.50 -8.71
N PRO A 242 -16.77 2.59 -8.00
CA PRO A 242 -17.23 3.92 -8.38
C PRO A 242 -16.62 4.33 -9.73
N ILE A 243 -17.45 4.51 -10.75
CA ILE A 243 -17.03 4.85 -12.13
C ILE A 243 -16.88 6.38 -12.31
N THR A 244 -17.23 7.17 -11.31
CA THR A 244 -17.35 8.63 -11.38
C THR A 244 -16.02 9.39 -11.48
N ASP A 245 -14.92 8.85 -10.94
CA ASP A 245 -13.60 9.48 -10.98
C ASP A 245 -12.62 8.72 -11.89
N ILE A 246 -11.91 9.46 -12.76
CA ILE A 246 -10.85 8.92 -13.62
C ILE A 246 -9.68 8.32 -12.82
N THR A 247 -9.52 8.72 -11.56
CA THR A 247 -8.49 8.20 -10.64
C THR A 247 -8.63 6.70 -10.39
N ILE A 248 -9.86 6.17 -10.44
CA ILE A 248 -10.14 4.75 -10.18
C ILE A 248 -9.39 3.81 -11.13
N ARG A 249 -9.08 4.26 -12.36
CA ARG A 249 -8.29 3.49 -13.34
C ARG A 249 -6.90 3.10 -12.81
N ARG A 250 -6.34 3.90 -11.90
CA ARG A 250 -5.02 3.66 -11.29
C ARG A 250 -5.11 3.00 -9.93
N ASP A 251 -6.22 3.15 -9.22
CA ASP A 251 -6.40 2.59 -7.89
C ASP A 251 -6.99 1.18 -7.91
N LEU A 252 -7.87 0.87 -8.88
CA LEU A 252 -8.43 -0.46 -9.06
C LEU A 252 -7.35 -1.55 -9.22
N PRO A 253 -6.31 -1.38 -10.07
CA PRO A 253 -5.23 -2.37 -10.15
C PRO A 253 -4.58 -2.65 -8.79
N LYS A 254 -4.43 -1.66 -7.89
CA LYS A 254 -3.83 -1.88 -6.58
C LYS A 254 -4.67 -2.81 -5.70
N ILE A 255 -6.00 -2.67 -5.78
CA ILE A 255 -6.96 -3.50 -5.02
C ILE A 255 -6.98 -4.93 -5.57
N LEU A 256 -7.04 -5.06 -6.89
CA LEU A 256 -6.99 -6.37 -7.56
C LEU A 256 -5.65 -7.06 -7.33
N ASN A 257 -4.55 -6.31 -7.40
CA ASN A 257 -3.23 -6.84 -7.10
C ASN A 257 -3.12 -7.29 -5.65
N LEU A 258 -3.66 -6.53 -4.68
CA LEU A 258 -3.72 -6.98 -3.29
C LEU A 258 -4.50 -8.29 -3.16
N THR A 259 -5.62 -8.42 -3.87
CA THR A 259 -6.39 -9.68 -3.95
C THR A 259 -5.53 -10.82 -4.50
N CYS A 260 -4.77 -10.58 -5.57
CA CYS A 260 -3.84 -11.56 -6.11
C CYS A 260 -2.75 -11.97 -5.10
N VAL A 261 -2.17 -11.01 -4.37
CA VAL A 261 -1.15 -11.32 -3.35
C VAL A 261 -1.76 -12.12 -2.19
N VAL A 262 -2.99 -11.81 -1.77
CA VAL A 262 -3.72 -12.61 -0.77
C VAL A 262 -3.97 -14.03 -1.28
N ALA A 263 -4.42 -14.20 -2.53
CA ALA A 263 -4.56 -15.52 -3.14
C ALA A 263 -3.23 -16.30 -3.18
N PHE A 264 -2.10 -15.60 -3.37
CA PHE A 264 -0.77 -16.20 -3.28
C PHE A 264 -0.38 -16.60 -1.85
N MET A 265 -0.80 -15.84 -0.83
CA MET A 265 -0.59 -16.26 0.57
C MET A 265 -1.33 -17.55 0.89
N HIS A 266 -2.49 -17.75 0.29
CA HIS A 266 -3.29 -18.97 0.39
C HIS A 266 -2.98 -19.98 -0.71
N VAL A 267 -1.78 -19.91 -1.31
CA VAL A 267 -1.50 -20.65 -2.54
C VAL A 267 -1.81 -22.14 -2.40
N THR A 268 -1.52 -22.82 -1.29
CA THR A 268 -1.77 -24.27 -1.12
C THR A 268 -3.27 -24.63 -1.11
N ASN A 269 -4.12 -23.68 -0.75
CA ASN A 269 -5.57 -23.81 -0.65
C ASN A 269 -6.32 -23.37 -1.92
N ARG A 270 -5.63 -22.82 -2.93
CA ARG A 270 -6.27 -22.34 -4.17
C ARG A 270 -6.34 -23.39 -5.28
N MET A 271 -7.11 -23.13 -6.31
CA MET A 271 -6.98 -23.88 -7.57
C MET A 271 -5.90 -23.23 -8.43
N CYS A 272 -5.17 -24.02 -9.19
CA CYS A 272 -4.18 -23.53 -10.14
C CYS A 272 -4.37 -24.12 -11.53
N ILE A 273 -3.91 -23.40 -12.54
CA ILE A 273 -3.66 -23.93 -13.88
C ILE A 273 -2.17 -24.16 -14.00
N ARG A 274 -1.75 -25.41 -14.30
CA ARG A 274 -0.35 -25.79 -14.50
C ARG A 274 -0.05 -25.95 -15.98
N ASN A 275 1.09 -25.44 -16.42
CA ASN A 275 1.63 -25.74 -17.75
C ASN A 275 2.41 -27.07 -17.71
N LYS A 276 1.88 -28.11 -18.37
CA LYS A 276 2.47 -29.46 -18.45
C LYS A 276 3.81 -29.49 -19.16
N LYS A 277 4.03 -28.56 -20.11
CA LYS A 277 5.31 -28.51 -20.81
C LYS A 277 6.45 -28.15 -19.89
N GLY A 278 6.20 -27.49 -18.75
CA GLY A 278 7.24 -26.96 -17.88
C GLY A 278 8.13 -25.94 -18.58
N GLU A 279 8.87 -25.17 -17.80
CA GLU A 279 9.85 -24.23 -18.33
C GLU A 279 11.24 -24.59 -17.78
N GLU A 280 12.27 -24.41 -18.58
CA GLU A 280 13.65 -24.60 -18.14
C GLU A 280 14.11 -23.38 -17.35
N PHE A 281 14.51 -23.60 -16.10
CA PHE A 281 15.08 -22.57 -15.23
C PHE A 281 16.54 -22.88 -14.98
N VAL A 282 17.41 -21.88 -15.16
CA VAL A 282 18.81 -21.99 -14.75
C VAL A 282 18.87 -22.00 -13.22
N VAL A 283 19.39 -23.08 -12.64
CA VAL A 283 19.44 -23.30 -11.19
C VAL A 283 20.80 -23.01 -10.57
N ASP A 284 21.86 -22.88 -11.37
CA ASP A 284 23.20 -22.55 -10.86
C ASP A 284 24.00 -21.61 -11.78
N SER A 285 25.10 -21.10 -11.25
CA SER A 285 26.04 -20.22 -11.96
C SER A 285 26.80 -20.92 -13.09
N PHE A 286 26.67 -22.25 -13.22
CA PHE A 286 27.30 -23.06 -14.27
C PHE A 286 26.34 -23.33 -15.44
N GLY A 287 25.11 -22.83 -15.38
CA GLY A 287 24.13 -22.95 -16.46
C GLY A 287 23.32 -24.24 -16.43
N LYS A 288 23.34 -25.01 -15.33
CA LYS A 288 22.46 -26.18 -15.17
C LYS A 288 21.01 -25.70 -15.22
N THR A 289 20.19 -26.30 -16.08
CA THR A 289 18.75 -26.05 -16.14
C THR A 289 17.97 -27.17 -15.47
N GLU A 290 16.93 -26.81 -14.74
CA GLU A 290 15.91 -27.75 -14.25
C GLU A 290 14.56 -27.37 -14.82
N LYS A 291 13.81 -28.38 -15.22
CA LYS A 291 12.49 -28.23 -15.79
C LYS A 291 11.48 -28.08 -14.65
N LEU A 292 10.95 -26.88 -14.46
CA LEU A 292 9.98 -26.60 -13.41
C LEU A 292 8.61 -26.35 -14.03
N TYR A 293 7.60 -26.93 -13.39
CA TYR A 293 6.22 -26.59 -13.71
C TYR A 293 5.91 -25.17 -13.25
N THR A 294 5.17 -24.46 -14.10
CA THR A 294 4.68 -23.12 -13.82
C THR A 294 3.18 -23.14 -13.59
N TYR A 295 2.73 -22.25 -12.71
CA TYR A 295 1.36 -22.20 -12.21
C TYR A 295 0.76 -20.82 -12.40
N THR A 296 -0.52 -20.80 -12.75
CA THR A 296 -1.40 -19.64 -12.64
C THR A 296 -2.36 -19.86 -11.48
N ILE A 297 -2.37 -18.97 -10.50
CA ILE A 297 -3.25 -19.07 -9.33
C ILE A 297 -4.62 -18.50 -9.68
N ILE A 298 -5.67 -19.24 -9.33
CA ILE A 298 -7.06 -18.79 -9.49
C ILE A 298 -7.50 -18.23 -8.14
N ALA A 299 -7.73 -16.92 -8.07
CA ALA A 299 -8.24 -16.26 -6.88
C ALA A 299 -9.72 -16.60 -6.64
N GLU A 300 -10.11 -16.68 -5.37
CA GLU A 300 -11.48 -16.90 -4.92
C GLU A 300 -12.10 -15.60 -4.39
N PRO A 301 -13.44 -15.47 -4.35
CA PRO A 301 -14.09 -14.29 -3.77
C PRO A 301 -13.69 -14.01 -2.32
N ALA A 302 -13.30 -15.05 -1.57
CA ALA A 302 -12.78 -14.93 -0.21
C ALA A 302 -11.46 -14.13 -0.16
N ASP A 303 -10.57 -14.28 -1.14
CA ASP A 303 -9.32 -13.52 -1.23
C ASP A 303 -9.60 -12.03 -1.38
N PHE A 304 -10.61 -11.68 -2.19
CA PHE A 304 -11.02 -10.30 -2.37
C PHE A 304 -11.57 -9.73 -1.06
N GLN A 305 -12.45 -10.47 -0.38
CA GLN A 305 -13.01 -10.04 0.91
C GLN A 305 -11.93 -9.84 1.97
N GLU A 306 -10.96 -10.74 2.07
CA GLU A 306 -9.84 -10.61 2.99
C GLU A 306 -8.92 -9.44 2.60
N ALA A 307 -8.59 -9.26 1.32
CA ALA A 307 -7.82 -8.12 0.82
C ALA A 307 -8.48 -6.77 1.18
N ILE A 308 -9.79 -6.68 0.99
CA ILE A 308 -10.60 -5.54 1.39
C ILE A 308 -10.53 -5.30 2.91
N GLN A 309 -10.71 -6.36 3.72
CA GLN A 309 -10.68 -6.26 5.18
C GLN A 309 -9.31 -5.80 5.70
N ILE A 310 -8.23 -6.35 5.13
CA ILE A 310 -6.85 -5.99 5.47
C ILE A 310 -6.58 -4.54 5.14
N ALA A 311 -6.93 -4.12 3.92
CA ALA A 311 -6.66 -2.76 3.52
C ALA A 311 -7.53 -1.75 4.27
N GLY A 312 -8.78 -2.11 4.62
CA GLY A 312 -9.66 -1.30 5.47
C GLY A 312 -9.73 0.15 5.01
N SER A 313 -9.37 1.09 5.88
CA SER A 313 -9.35 2.51 5.54
C SER A 313 -8.32 2.88 4.46
N ALA A 314 -7.25 2.10 4.27
CA ALA A 314 -6.21 2.37 3.28
C ALA A 314 -6.74 2.37 1.84
N ILE A 315 -7.79 1.59 1.54
CA ILE A 315 -8.48 1.64 0.24
C ILE A 315 -9.17 2.99 0.07
N THR A 316 -9.99 3.39 1.04
CA THR A 316 -10.66 4.69 1.02
C THR A 316 -9.66 5.82 0.89
N GLN A 317 -8.54 5.74 1.62
CA GLN A 317 -7.45 6.72 1.55
C GLN A 317 -6.79 6.75 0.17
N THR A 318 -6.55 5.58 -0.42
CA THR A 318 -5.89 5.44 -1.72
C THR A 318 -6.76 5.97 -2.87
N ILE A 319 -8.08 5.67 -2.86
CA ILE A 319 -9.04 6.14 -3.85
C ILE A 319 -9.21 7.67 -3.76
N ASN A 320 -9.41 8.18 -2.54
CA ASN A 320 -9.65 9.62 -2.35
C ASN A 320 -8.35 10.45 -2.33
N LYS A 321 -7.17 9.80 -2.38
CA LYS A 321 -5.83 10.43 -2.24
C LYS A 321 -5.66 11.25 -0.94
N ILE A 322 -6.42 10.88 0.09
CA ILE A 322 -6.56 11.65 1.33
C ILE A 322 -6.33 10.74 2.52
N ASN A 323 -5.64 11.24 3.53
CA ASN A 323 -5.36 10.46 4.73
C ASN A 323 -6.59 10.40 5.64
N LYS A 324 -6.68 9.34 6.46
CA LYS A 324 -7.81 9.15 7.38
C LYS A 324 -8.01 10.38 8.28
N SER A 325 -6.94 10.92 8.87
CA SER A 325 -7.03 12.14 9.69
C SER A 325 -7.57 13.36 8.94
N SER A 326 -7.33 13.47 7.64
CA SER A 326 -7.89 14.55 6.82
C SER A 326 -9.38 14.32 6.53
N MET A 327 -9.80 13.06 6.35
CA MET A 327 -11.22 12.70 6.25
C MET A 327 -11.96 13.03 7.56
N ASP A 328 -11.39 12.65 8.70
CA ASP A 328 -11.98 12.91 10.03
C ASP A 328 -12.13 14.43 10.28
N ILE A 329 -11.17 15.24 9.85
CA ILE A 329 -11.28 16.70 9.91
C ILE A 329 -12.34 17.24 8.96
N TYR A 330 -12.47 16.67 7.76
CA TYR A 330 -13.51 17.08 6.81
C TYR A 330 -14.91 16.88 7.38
N GLU A 331 -15.16 15.77 8.09
CA GLU A 331 -16.45 15.55 8.77
C GLU A 331 -16.74 16.62 9.82
N LYS A 332 -15.76 16.95 10.67
CA LYS A 332 -15.86 18.05 11.66
C LYS A 332 -16.06 19.41 10.99
N PHE A 333 -15.38 19.65 9.87
CA PHE A 333 -15.51 20.86 9.07
C PHE A 333 -16.94 21.00 8.52
N ILE A 334 -17.50 19.94 7.91
CA ILE A 334 -18.88 19.95 7.39
C ILE A 334 -19.90 20.16 8.50
N ALA A 335 -19.72 19.53 9.66
CA ALA A 335 -20.61 19.71 10.81
C ALA A 335 -20.62 21.18 11.28
N LEU A 336 -19.43 21.77 11.45
CA LEU A 336 -19.27 23.18 11.79
C LEU A 336 -19.89 24.12 10.75
N TYR A 337 -19.73 23.79 9.46
CA TYR A 337 -20.20 24.64 8.38
C TYR A 337 -21.73 24.67 8.37
N ARG A 338 -22.35 23.49 8.51
CA ARG A 338 -23.81 23.35 8.62
C ARG A 338 -24.38 24.08 9.84
N GLN A 339 -23.67 24.02 10.98
CA GLN A 339 -24.06 24.75 12.18
C GLN A 339 -24.06 26.26 11.92
N LYS A 340 -22.98 26.81 11.34
CA LYS A 340 -22.85 28.23 11.03
C LYS A 340 -23.90 28.71 10.02
N MET A 341 -24.22 27.88 9.02
CA MET A 341 -25.31 28.14 8.08
C MET A 341 -26.69 28.18 8.77
N SER A 342 -26.92 27.27 9.71
CA SER A 342 -28.19 27.22 10.46
C SER A 342 -28.35 28.44 11.37
N ASP A 343 -27.28 28.86 12.05
CA ASP A 343 -27.28 30.04 12.93
C ASP A 343 -27.47 31.34 12.14
N ASN A 344 -26.89 31.45 10.94
CA ASN A 344 -27.09 32.59 10.03
C ASN A 344 -28.49 32.60 9.40
N SER A 345 -29.11 31.44 9.18
CA SER A 345 -30.50 31.36 8.69
C SER A 345 -31.50 31.92 9.71
N ILE A 346 -31.20 31.77 11.01
CA ILE A 346 -32.04 32.26 12.12
C ILE A 346 -31.88 33.78 12.31
N SER A 347 -30.68 34.33 12.08
CA SER A 347 -30.45 35.78 12.22
C SER A 347 -31.04 36.62 11.07
N VAL A 348 -31.15 36.04 9.87
CA VAL A 348 -31.72 36.71 8.67
C VAL A 348 -33.25 36.83 8.72
N GLN A 349 -33.96 36.03 9.52
CA GLN A 349 -35.41 36.20 9.70
C GLN A 349 -35.80 37.50 10.46
N ASN A 350 -34.83 38.21 11.04
CA ASN A 350 -35.05 39.44 11.81
C ASN A 350 -34.52 40.72 11.13
N THR A 351 -34.06 40.67 9.89
CA THR A 351 -33.54 41.84 9.18
C THR A 351 -34.18 42.02 7.81
N THR A 352 -34.69 43.23 7.58
CA THR A 352 -35.38 43.67 6.37
C THR A 352 -34.54 43.47 5.11
N LEU A 353 -35.23 43.08 4.04
CA LEU A 353 -34.74 42.90 2.68
C LEU A 353 -34.08 44.19 2.16
N ASP A 354 -32.75 44.24 2.13
CA ASP A 354 -31.95 45.02 1.17
C ASP A 354 -30.46 44.71 1.40
N ASP A 355 -30.03 43.53 0.94
CA ASP A 355 -28.69 43.28 0.40
C ASP A 355 -28.57 41.81 0.00
N SER A 356 -28.81 41.53 -1.28
CA SER A 356 -28.67 40.20 -1.89
C SER A 356 -27.20 39.83 -2.13
N LYS A 357 -26.43 39.72 -1.06
CA LYS A 357 -25.25 38.85 -0.99
C LYS A 357 -25.41 38.00 0.24
N THR A 358 -25.76 36.73 0.04
CA THR A 358 -25.60 35.70 1.07
C THR A 358 -24.13 35.72 1.49
N ASN A 359 -23.82 36.40 2.59
CA ASN A 359 -22.54 36.28 3.27
C ASN A 359 -22.53 34.88 3.90
N ASP A 360 -22.24 33.89 3.07
CA ASP A 360 -21.82 32.59 3.57
C ASP A 360 -20.45 32.82 4.22
N ASP A 361 -20.44 33.02 5.53
CA ASP A 361 -19.20 33.09 6.28
C ASP A 361 -18.56 31.70 6.27
N GLY A 362 -17.33 31.61 5.74
CA GLY A 362 -16.62 30.33 5.71
C GLY A 362 -16.10 29.95 7.09
N ILE A 363 -15.44 28.80 7.17
CA ILE A 363 -14.78 28.37 8.42
C ILE A 363 -13.32 28.76 8.38
N THR A 364 -12.81 29.29 9.48
CA THR A 364 -11.39 29.59 9.69
C THR A 364 -10.65 28.42 10.34
N ILE A 365 -9.33 28.38 10.19
CA ILE A 365 -8.47 27.41 10.91
C ILE A 365 -8.65 27.53 12.43
N LYS A 366 -8.83 28.75 12.95
CA LYS A 366 -9.00 28.98 14.39
C LYS A 366 -10.26 28.31 14.92
N GLU A 367 -11.37 28.40 14.20
CA GLU A 367 -12.62 27.71 14.56
C GLU A 367 -12.43 26.19 14.52
N LEU A 368 -11.82 25.65 13.46
CA LEU A 368 -11.52 24.22 13.36
C LEU A 368 -10.66 23.71 14.51
N THR A 369 -9.61 24.44 14.89
CA THR A 369 -8.73 24.01 16.00
C THR A 369 -9.46 23.86 17.34
N LYS A 370 -10.54 24.62 17.57
CA LYS A 370 -11.32 24.51 18.81
C LYS A 370 -12.09 23.19 18.90
N VAL A 371 -12.52 22.64 17.77
CA VAL A 371 -13.32 21.40 17.69
C VAL A 371 -12.47 20.16 17.43
N THR A 372 -11.33 20.33 16.77
CA THR A 372 -10.40 19.23 16.53
C THR A 372 -9.45 19.00 17.71
N HIS A 373 -9.24 20.01 18.57
CA HIS A 373 -8.20 20.04 19.61
C HIS A 373 -6.78 19.85 19.06
N LEU A 374 -6.59 20.07 17.75
CA LEU A 374 -5.29 19.99 17.09
C LEU A 374 -4.61 21.35 17.08
N SER A 375 -3.28 21.35 16.92
CA SER A 375 -2.54 22.59 16.70
C SER A 375 -2.95 23.25 15.37
N GLN A 376 -2.77 24.57 15.26
CA GLN A 376 -3.09 25.29 14.02
C GLN A 376 -2.25 24.79 12.84
N ASN A 377 -0.98 24.46 13.05
CA ASN A 377 -0.11 23.94 11.99
C ASN A 377 -0.60 22.59 11.50
N ARG A 378 -0.93 21.68 12.43
CA ARG A 378 -1.47 20.36 12.11
C ARG A 378 -2.79 20.46 11.34
N THR A 379 -3.67 21.35 11.78
CA THR A 379 -4.95 21.60 11.11
C THR A 379 -4.72 22.13 9.68
N ARG A 380 -3.78 23.06 9.48
CA ARG A 380 -3.43 23.57 8.15
C ARG A 380 -2.89 22.47 7.23
N GLU A 381 -2.05 21.57 7.71
CA GLU A 381 -1.52 20.45 6.90
C GLU A 381 -2.64 19.57 6.34
N LEU A 382 -3.57 19.16 7.21
CA LEU A 382 -4.69 18.28 6.85
C LEU A 382 -5.69 19.00 5.94
N ILE A 383 -6.01 20.27 6.24
CA ILE A 383 -6.82 21.15 5.38
C ILE A 383 -6.18 21.36 4.01
N ASN A 384 -4.85 21.52 3.93
CA ASN A 384 -4.15 21.67 2.64
C ASN A 384 -4.27 20.41 1.78
N GLN A 385 -4.34 19.22 2.37
CA GLN A 385 -4.59 17.98 1.63
C GLN A 385 -6.01 17.98 1.02
N LEU A 386 -7.02 18.42 1.78
CA LEU A 386 -8.40 18.56 1.30
C LEU A 386 -8.53 19.61 0.19
N LEU A 387 -7.84 20.75 0.33
CA LEU A 387 -7.75 21.80 -0.69
C LEU A 387 -7.13 21.26 -1.98
N SER A 388 -5.98 20.58 -1.87
CA SER A 388 -5.21 20.10 -3.02
C SER A 388 -5.98 19.06 -3.83
N ASN A 389 -6.91 18.34 -3.19
CA ASN A 389 -7.76 17.33 -3.81
C ASN A 389 -9.19 17.83 -4.14
N GLY A 390 -9.47 19.13 -3.92
CA GLY A 390 -10.69 19.80 -4.33
C GLY A 390 -11.94 19.52 -3.48
N PHE A 391 -11.79 19.07 -2.23
CA PHE A 391 -12.91 18.84 -1.30
C PHE A 391 -13.37 20.12 -0.59
N ILE A 392 -12.46 21.08 -0.49
CA ILE A 392 -12.73 22.41 0.06
C ILE A 392 -12.08 23.46 -0.86
N SER A 393 -12.65 24.66 -0.90
CA SER A 393 -12.04 25.85 -1.49
C SER A 393 -11.60 26.79 -0.38
N ARG A 394 -10.78 27.79 -0.73
CA ARG A 394 -10.42 28.87 0.19
C ARG A 394 -10.62 30.22 -0.47
N GLU A 395 -11.09 31.18 0.32
CA GLU A 395 -11.16 32.58 -0.08
C GLU A 395 -10.44 33.46 0.94
N LYS A 396 -9.95 34.62 0.48
CA LYS A 396 -9.24 35.56 1.34
C LYS A 396 -10.19 36.69 1.71
N THR A 397 -10.48 36.79 3.00
CA THR A 397 -11.36 37.84 3.52
C THR A 397 -10.68 39.21 3.50
N LYS A 398 -11.49 40.27 3.66
CA LYS A 398 -11.00 41.66 3.83
C LYS A 398 -10.07 41.81 5.04
N SER A 399 -10.20 40.96 6.07
CA SER A 399 -9.34 40.92 7.27
C SER A 399 -8.01 40.17 7.07
N LYS A 400 -7.70 39.74 5.85
CA LYS A 400 -6.52 38.92 5.46
C LYS A 400 -6.51 37.49 6.03
N GLU A 401 -7.55 37.05 6.73
CA GLU A 401 -7.69 35.66 7.13
C GLU A 401 -8.26 34.81 5.99
N PHE A 402 -7.84 33.55 5.90
CA PHE A 402 -8.41 32.60 4.95
C PHE A 402 -9.64 31.92 5.56
N GLU A 403 -10.72 31.94 4.79
CA GLU A 403 -11.93 31.19 5.05
C GLU A 403 -12.04 30.02 4.08
N TYR A 404 -12.59 28.92 4.55
CA TYR A 404 -12.67 27.65 3.83
C TYR A 404 -14.12 27.23 3.67
N PHE A 405 -14.44 26.71 2.47
CA PHE A 405 -15.80 26.34 2.07
C PHE A 405 -15.84 24.91 1.54
N PRO A 406 -16.89 24.13 1.81
CA PRO A 406 -17.05 22.82 1.19
C PRO A 406 -17.27 22.96 -0.31
N THR A 407 -16.71 22.03 -1.08
CA THR A 407 -17.12 21.84 -2.48
C THR A 407 -18.24 20.80 -2.54
N GLY A 408 -18.86 20.64 -3.72
CA GLY A 408 -19.83 19.57 -3.95
C GLY A 408 -19.22 18.16 -4.04
N LYS A 409 -17.90 18.02 -3.91
CA LYS A 409 -17.19 16.74 -4.02
C LYS A 409 -17.38 15.91 -2.75
N LYS A 410 -17.71 14.63 -2.90
CA LYS A 410 -17.91 13.67 -1.81
C LYS A 410 -16.82 12.60 -1.83
N PHE A 411 -16.56 11.99 -0.67
CA PHE A 411 -15.66 10.85 -0.61
C PHE A 411 -16.28 9.65 -1.32
N GLU A 412 -15.49 8.98 -2.14
CA GLU A 412 -15.87 7.72 -2.76
C GLU A 412 -15.53 6.56 -1.81
N SER A 413 -16.39 5.55 -1.79
CA SER A 413 -16.20 4.33 -1.00
C SER A 413 -16.60 3.13 -1.84
N ILE A 414 -15.86 2.03 -1.71
CA ILE A 414 -16.24 0.75 -2.31
C ILE A 414 -17.21 0.06 -1.35
N GLN A 415 -18.33 -0.42 -1.87
CA GLN A 415 -19.25 -1.25 -1.11
C GLN A 415 -18.69 -2.67 -1.03
N PHE A 416 -18.48 -3.14 0.20
CA PHE A 416 -17.80 -4.39 0.51
C PHE A 416 -18.75 -5.58 0.59
N ASP A 417 -19.82 -5.57 -0.19
CA ASP A 417 -20.82 -6.63 -0.15
C ASP A 417 -20.24 -7.93 -0.69
N LYS A 418 -20.72 -9.06 -0.17
CA LYS A 418 -20.31 -10.39 -0.64
C LYS A 418 -20.46 -10.50 -2.16
N ILE A 419 -19.46 -11.09 -2.78
CA ILE A 419 -19.48 -11.42 -4.21
C ILE A 419 -19.86 -12.88 -4.30
N GLU A 420 -20.98 -13.15 -4.95
CA GLU A 420 -21.38 -14.51 -5.28
C GLU A 420 -20.73 -14.90 -6.61
N PHE A 421 -19.87 -15.92 -6.55
CA PHE A 421 -19.28 -16.57 -7.71
C PHE A 421 -19.43 -18.08 -7.50
N THR A 422 -20.30 -18.68 -8.29
CA THR A 422 -20.73 -20.07 -8.10
C THR A 422 -19.73 -21.06 -8.72
N SER A 423 -19.79 -22.33 -8.30
CA SER A 423 -19.00 -23.39 -8.91
C SER A 423 -19.26 -23.54 -10.41
N ASP A 424 -20.52 -23.39 -10.84
CA ASP A 424 -20.91 -23.47 -12.26
C ASP A 424 -20.28 -22.34 -13.09
N GLU A 425 -20.21 -21.12 -12.52
CA GLU A 425 -19.54 -19.98 -13.15
C GLU A 425 -18.03 -20.19 -13.24
N LEU A 426 -17.41 -20.76 -12.19
CA LEU A 426 -16.00 -21.12 -12.21
C LEU A 426 -15.71 -22.20 -13.27
N GLU A 427 -16.54 -23.25 -13.36
CA GLU A 427 -16.41 -24.28 -14.37
C GLU A 427 -16.56 -23.71 -15.79
N THR A 428 -17.53 -22.80 -15.98
CA THR A 428 -17.73 -22.12 -17.27
C THR A 428 -16.51 -21.30 -17.64
N TRP A 429 -15.96 -20.53 -16.69
CA TRP A 429 -14.73 -19.75 -16.90
C TRP A 429 -13.53 -20.65 -17.22
N LEU A 430 -13.36 -21.76 -16.48
CA LEU A 430 -12.28 -22.73 -16.71
C LEU A 430 -12.36 -23.35 -18.12
N LYS A 431 -13.56 -23.76 -18.56
CA LYS A 431 -13.77 -24.28 -19.92
C LYS A 431 -13.43 -23.25 -20.99
N MET A 432 -13.74 -21.98 -20.75
CA MET A 432 -13.44 -20.90 -21.69
C MET A 432 -11.94 -20.59 -21.80
N GLU A 433 -11.22 -20.54 -20.67
CA GLU A 433 -9.80 -20.16 -20.65
C GLU A 433 -8.86 -21.32 -21.01
N ILE A 434 -9.20 -22.55 -20.60
CA ILE A 434 -8.38 -23.74 -20.89
C ILE A 434 -8.75 -24.31 -22.26
N GLY A 435 -10.04 -24.32 -22.62
CA GLY A 435 -10.52 -24.90 -23.88
C GLY A 435 -10.01 -26.34 -24.10
N ASP A 436 -9.58 -26.61 -25.34
CA ASP A 436 -8.93 -27.87 -25.74
C ASP A 436 -7.39 -27.79 -25.64
N ASN A 437 -6.84 -26.88 -24.82
CA ASN A 437 -5.40 -26.72 -24.70
C ASN A 437 -4.78 -27.87 -23.88
N ASP A 438 -4.30 -28.91 -24.58
CA ASP A 438 -3.67 -30.08 -23.99
C ASP A 438 -2.43 -29.78 -23.14
N GLU A 439 -1.83 -28.59 -23.29
CA GLU A 439 -0.65 -28.16 -22.53
C GLU A 439 -0.97 -27.66 -21.12
N LEU A 440 -2.25 -27.38 -20.84
CA LEU A 440 -2.71 -26.90 -19.55
C LEU A 440 -3.45 -28.00 -18.79
N GLU A 441 -3.37 -27.96 -17.46
CA GLU A 441 -4.21 -28.77 -16.58
C GLU A 441 -4.59 -28.02 -15.32
N ILE A 442 -5.73 -28.43 -14.77
CA ILE A 442 -6.21 -27.94 -13.49
C ILE A 442 -5.52 -28.75 -12.39
N VAL A 443 -4.91 -28.04 -11.44
CA VAL A 443 -4.36 -28.62 -10.23
C VAL A 443 -5.16 -28.13 -9.05
N TYR A 444 -5.83 -29.08 -8.38
CA TYR A 444 -6.64 -28.83 -7.21
C TYR A 444 -5.77 -28.55 -5.97
N PRO A 445 -6.33 -27.92 -4.92
CA PRO A 445 -5.64 -27.69 -3.65
C PRO A 445 -4.94 -28.95 -3.14
N LYS A 446 -3.79 -28.76 -2.47
CA LYS A 446 -2.98 -29.82 -1.82
C LYS A 446 -2.36 -30.89 -2.73
N ASN A 447 -2.65 -30.89 -4.04
CA ASN A 447 -2.06 -31.82 -5.01
C ASN A 447 -0.88 -31.20 -5.79
N ARG A 448 -0.03 -30.40 -5.14
CA ARG A 448 1.04 -29.63 -5.81
C ARG A 448 2.43 -29.93 -5.28
N ASP A 449 3.33 -30.16 -6.22
CA ASP A 449 4.76 -30.15 -5.99
C ASP A 449 5.30 -28.74 -6.29
N PHE A 450 5.22 -27.85 -5.30
CA PHE A 450 6.10 -26.67 -5.31
C PHE A 450 7.53 -27.14 -5.05
N VAL A 451 8.52 -26.46 -5.63
CA VAL A 451 9.93 -26.78 -5.37
C VAL A 451 10.22 -26.51 -3.89
N LEU A 452 10.13 -27.56 -3.09
CA LEU A 452 10.69 -27.60 -1.75
C LEU A 452 12.20 -27.74 -1.94
N SER A 453 12.91 -26.62 -2.07
CA SER A 453 14.36 -26.63 -1.92
C SER A 453 14.67 -26.67 -0.43
N ASP A 454 15.44 -27.67 0.00
CA ASP A 454 16.06 -27.79 1.32
C ASP A 454 16.65 -26.47 1.87
#